data_AF-A0A2P8KIM6-F1
#
_entry.id   AF-A0A2P8KIM6-F1
#
_cell.length_a   1.000
_cell.length_b   1.000
_cell.length_c   1.000
_cell.angle_alpha   90.00
_cell.angle_beta   90.00
_cell.angle_gamma   90.00
#
_symmetry.space_group_name_H-M   'P 1'
#
loop_
_entity.id
_entity.type
_entity.pdbx_description
1 polymer ?
#
loop_
_entity_poly.entity_id
_entity_poly.type
_entity_poly.pdbx_seq_one_letter_code
_entity_poly.pdbx_strand_id
1 'polypeptide(L)'
;MPSPISQAQFKKLRLLLGQGRVASVYSYLADRGFHYACWAAGDVGSDAAAQGYGGTVPGLRLETAQGLKASELTQIRLAMACGYLDALSLQFEQGPLVSRDVTAEETAEFHGEVFRIHFLGLNDWSLHIPFEQQEKAGGLEAVERYWQGVLRTSAQLNARAIARAAAALLAA
;
A
#
# COMPACT_ATOMS: atom_id res chain seq x y z
N MET A 1 5.70 -15.57 -5.24
CA MET A 1 4.26 -15.29 -5.38
C MET A 1 3.64 -15.31 -3.99
N PRO A 2 2.62 -14.49 -3.71
CA PRO A 2 2.01 -14.45 -2.39
C PRO A 2 1.30 -15.76 -2.04
N SER A 3 1.16 -16.02 -0.75
CA SER A 3 0.30 -17.08 -0.23
C SER A 3 -1.17 -16.71 -0.49
N PRO A 4 -1.95 -17.54 -1.19
CA PRO A 4 -3.32 -17.17 -1.55
C PRO A 4 -4.24 -16.92 -0.36
N ILE A 5 -5.21 -16.01 -0.55
CA ILE A 5 -6.19 -15.63 0.46
C ILE A 5 -7.57 -16.14 0.05
N SER A 6 -8.22 -16.89 0.93
CA SER A 6 -9.59 -17.36 0.72
C SER A 6 -10.63 -16.27 1.00
N GLN A 7 -11.83 -16.41 0.45
CA GLN A 7 -12.95 -15.51 0.76
C GLN A 7 -13.22 -15.38 2.27
N ALA A 8 -13.06 -16.47 3.04
CA ALA A 8 -13.27 -16.44 4.49
C ALA A 8 -12.21 -15.59 5.22
N GLN A 9 -10.94 -15.70 4.82
CA GLN A 9 -9.87 -14.84 5.32
C GLN A 9 -10.10 -13.39 4.89
N PHE A 10 -10.49 -13.18 3.65
CA PHE A 10 -10.76 -11.86 3.09
C PHE A 10 -11.91 -11.14 3.83
N LYS A 11 -12.99 -11.85 4.18
CA LYS A 11 -14.07 -11.31 5.02
C LYS A 11 -13.56 -10.87 6.40
N LYS A 12 -12.63 -11.61 7.01
CA LYS A 12 -12.00 -11.20 8.27
C LYS A 12 -11.18 -9.92 8.12
N LEU A 13 -10.48 -9.75 7.00
CA LEU A 13 -9.75 -8.50 6.70
C LEU A 13 -10.70 -7.31 6.58
N ARG A 14 -11.83 -7.47 5.89
CA ARG A 14 -12.86 -6.42 5.81
C ARG A 14 -13.43 -6.04 7.18
N LEU A 15 -13.65 -7.01 8.07
CA LEU A 15 -14.10 -6.74 9.44
C LEU A 15 -13.06 -5.96 10.26
N LEU A 16 -11.78 -6.33 10.17
CA LEU A 16 -10.69 -5.58 10.81
C LEU A 16 -10.63 -4.15 10.28
N LEU A 17 -10.80 -3.98 8.97
CA LEU A 17 -10.79 -2.67 8.34
C LEU A 17 -11.95 -1.79 8.81
N GLY A 18 -13.16 -2.36 8.92
CA GLY A 18 -14.34 -1.67 9.47
C GLY A 18 -14.18 -1.23 10.93
N GLN A 19 -13.23 -1.81 11.67
CA GLN A 19 -12.84 -1.40 13.02
C GLN A 19 -11.71 -0.36 13.04
N GLY A 20 -11.30 0.16 11.87
CA GLY A 20 -10.18 1.09 11.73
C GLY A 20 -8.79 0.44 11.88
N ARG A 21 -8.70 -0.90 11.90
CA ARG A 21 -7.43 -1.63 12.12
C ARG A 21 -6.60 -1.78 10.84
N VAL A 22 -6.34 -0.66 10.16
CA VAL A 22 -5.61 -0.60 8.89
C VAL A 22 -4.24 -1.28 8.98
N ALA A 23 -3.47 -1.00 10.04
CA ALA A 23 -2.15 -1.61 10.24
C ALA A 23 -2.23 -3.14 10.32
N SER A 24 -3.23 -3.70 11.03
CA SER A 24 -3.41 -5.15 11.12
C SER A 24 -3.74 -5.80 9.77
N VAL A 25 -4.47 -5.10 8.90
CA VAL A 25 -4.77 -5.57 7.54
C VAL A 25 -3.50 -5.62 6.71
N TYR A 26 -2.71 -4.54 6.68
CA TYR A 26 -1.47 -4.52 5.90
C TYR A 26 -0.44 -5.52 6.43
N SER A 27 -0.27 -5.65 7.75
CA SER A 27 0.64 -6.67 8.31
C SER A 27 0.25 -8.08 7.87
N TYR A 28 -1.04 -8.45 7.94
CA TYR A 28 -1.49 -9.77 7.53
C TYR A 28 -1.22 -10.08 6.05
N LEU A 29 -1.38 -9.09 5.18
CA LEU A 29 -1.15 -9.18 3.73
C LEU A 29 0.35 -9.23 3.42
N ALA A 30 1.15 -8.37 4.07
CA ALA A 30 2.61 -8.36 3.96
C ALA A 30 3.22 -9.70 4.36
N ASP A 31 2.77 -10.30 5.47
CA ASP A 31 3.21 -11.63 5.94
C ASP A 31 2.90 -12.75 4.92
N ARG A 32 1.99 -12.51 3.99
CA ARG A 32 1.62 -13.44 2.91
C ARG A 32 2.30 -13.10 1.59
N GLY A 33 3.19 -12.13 1.55
CA GLY A 33 3.93 -11.75 0.34
C GLY A 33 3.15 -10.83 -0.60
N PHE A 34 2.11 -10.15 -0.11
CA PHE A 34 1.48 -9.04 -0.82
C PHE A 34 2.32 -7.78 -0.57
N HIS A 35 3.14 -7.44 -1.55
CA HIS A 35 4.15 -6.41 -1.47
C HIS A 35 3.56 -4.98 -1.46
N TYR A 36 2.37 -4.77 -2.01
CA TYR A 36 1.67 -3.49 -1.87
C TYR A 36 1.46 -3.16 -0.40
N ALA A 37 1.09 -4.16 0.41
CA ALA A 37 0.92 -3.95 1.84
C ALA A 37 2.24 -3.58 2.54
N CYS A 38 3.38 -4.09 2.07
CA CYS A 38 4.71 -3.67 2.55
C CYS A 38 5.00 -2.20 2.21
N TRP A 39 4.68 -1.77 0.98
CA TRP A 39 4.84 -0.39 0.54
C TRP A 39 3.88 0.55 1.30
N ALA A 40 2.63 0.14 1.47
CA ALA A 40 1.56 0.91 2.09
C ALA A 40 1.70 1.05 3.62
N ALA A 41 2.27 0.06 4.30
CA ALA A 41 2.50 0.10 5.75
C ALA A 41 3.54 1.15 6.19
N GLY A 42 4.25 1.75 5.24
CA GLY A 42 5.29 2.73 5.50
C GLY A 42 6.68 2.15 5.29
N ASP A 43 7.50 2.97 4.65
CA ASP A 43 8.91 2.74 4.34
C ASP A 43 9.69 2.51 5.65
N VAL A 44 10.05 1.24 5.93
CA VAL A 44 10.71 0.83 7.19
C VAL A 44 12.18 1.31 7.28
N GLY A 45 12.51 2.35 6.53
CA GLY A 45 13.80 3.04 6.52
C GLY A 45 13.74 4.51 6.94
N SER A 46 12.57 5.11 7.16
CA SER A 46 12.49 6.44 7.77
C SER A 46 12.11 6.31 9.24
N ASP A 47 12.73 7.11 10.11
CA ASP A 47 12.34 7.31 11.50
C ASP A 47 10.93 7.92 11.61
N ALA A 48 9.90 7.23 11.08
CA ALA A 48 8.51 7.63 11.18
C ALA A 48 8.04 7.65 12.65
N ALA A 49 8.73 6.91 13.53
CA ALA A 49 8.57 7.01 14.97
C ALA A 49 9.03 8.37 15.54
N ALA A 50 9.97 9.07 14.89
CA ALA A 50 10.47 10.37 15.34
C ALA A 50 9.61 11.57 14.90
N GLN A 51 8.72 11.40 13.90
CA GLN A 51 7.97 12.53 13.32
C GLN A 51 6.52 12.66 13.79
N GLY A 52 6.00 11.82 14.69
CA GLY A 52 4.69 12.02 15.32
C GLY A 52 3.45 11.99 14.39
N TYR A 53 3.63 11.92 13.08
CA TYR A 53 2.58 11.68 12.10
C TYR A 53 2.29 10.18 12.09
N GLY A 54 1.26 9.75 12.85
CA GLY A 54 0.81 8.37 12.82
C GLY A 54 0.54 7.91 11.40
N GLY A 55 1.36 6.98 10.89
CA GLY A 55 1.27 6.30 9.58
C GLY A 55 1.29 7.21 8.35
N THR A 56 2.23 7.01 7.42
CA THR A 56 2.17 7.66 6.10
C THR A 56 0.96 7.14 5.30
N VAL A 57 0.26 8.03 4.59
CA VAL A 57 -0.72 7.61 3.56
C VAL A 57 0.07 7.01 2.39
N PRO A 58 -0.26 5.81 1.89
CA PRO A 58 0.44 5.21 0.76
C PRO A 58 0.45 6.16 -0.45
N GLY A 59 1.65 6.44 -0.94
CA GLY A 59 1.84 7.26 -2.14
C GLY A 59 1.55 8.75 -2.00
N LEU A 60 1.08 9.26 -0.84
CA LEU A 60 0.86 10.69 -0.65
C LEU A 60 2.19 11.43 -0.48
N ARG A 61 2.35 12.54 -1.19
CA ARG A 61 3.55 13.38 -1.05
C ARG A 61 3.62 14.05 0.32
N LEU A 62 4.85 14.25 0.80
CA LEU A 62 5.09 14.83 2.13
C LEU A 62 4.55 16.25 2.24
N GLU A 63 4.72 17.08 1.20
CA GLU A 63 4.27 18.46 1.20
C GLU A 63 2.75 18.55 1.32
N THR A 64 2.03 17.67 0.61
CA THR A 64 0.58 17.54 0.71
C THR A 64 0.18 17.06 2.10
N ALA A 65 0.85 16.03 2.63
CA ALA A 65 0.56 15.47 3.95
C ALA A 65 0.73 16.50 5.09
N GLN A 66 1.73 17.37 5.00
CA GLN A 66 1.97 18.45 5.97
C GLN A 66 0.84 19.50 6.02
N GLY A 67 0.09 19.65 4.92
CA GLY A 67 -1.06 20.55 4.83
C GLY A 67 -2.37 19.97 5.40
N LEU A 68 -2.41 18.67 5.73
CA LEU A 68 -3.62 17.97 6.16
C LEU A 68 -3.66 17.75 7.69
N LYS A 69 -4.87 17.74 8.24
CA LYS A 69 -5.10 17.37 9.64
C LYS A 69 -4.92 15.86 9.84
N ALA A 70 -4.56 15.47 11.06
CA ALA A 70 -4.43 14.06 11.43
C ALA A 70 -5.72 13.23 11.18
N SER A 71 -6.89 13.84 11.34
CA SER A 71 -8.19 13.20 11.04
C SER A 71 -8.37 12.94 9.54
N GLU A 72 -7.94 13.87 8.68
CA GLU A 72 -8.00 13.73 7.22
C GLU A 72 -7.05 12.63 6.76
N LEU A 73 -5.80 12.65 7.24
CA LEU A 73 -4.83 11.58 6.98
C LEU A 73 -5.35 10.20 7.43
N THR A 74 -6.07 10.14 8.56
CA THR A 74 -6.69 8.89 9.05
C THR A 74 -7.79 8.39 8.11
N GLN A 75 -8.64 9.28 7.62
CA GLN A 75 -9.69 8.93 6.67
C GLN A 75 -9.09 8.46 5.33
N ILE A 76 -8.08 9.16 4.82
CA ILE A 76 -7.42 8.78 3.57
C ILE A 76 -6.74 7.41 3.70
N ARG A 77 -6.06 7.12 4.83
CA ARG A 77 -5.47 5.79 5.08
C ARG A 77 -6.51 4.68 5.08
N LEU A 78 -7.66 4.92 5.72
CA LEU A 78 -8.75 3.96 5.73
C LEU A 78 -9.29 3.74 4.31
N ALA A 79 -9.49 4.82 3.56
CA ALA A 79 -9.97 4.77 2.17
C ALA A 79 -8.97 4.03 1.25
N MET A 80 -7.66 4.23 1.41
CA MET A 80 -6.62 3.50 0.68
C MET A 80 -6.64 2.00 0.95
N ALA A 81 -6.80 1.61 2.21
CA ALA A 81 -6.92 0.19 2.55
C ALA A 81 -8.23 -0.42 2.04
N CYS A 82 -9.33 0.35 1.99
CA CYS A 82 -10.57 -0.08 1.36
C CYS A 82 -10.36 -0.32 -0.14
N GLY A 83 -9.85 0.67 -0.86
CA GLY A 83 -9.60 0.58 -2.30
C GLY A 83 -8.66 -0.57 -2.67
N TYR A 84 -7.63 -0.80 -1.86
CA TYR A 84 -6.74 -1.94 -2.05
C TYR A 84 -7.47 -3.30 -1.91
N LEU A 85 -8.29 -3.46 -0.86
CA LEU A 85 -9.08 -4.67 -0.71
C LEU A 85 -10.13 -4.79 -1.84
N ASP A 86 -10.77 -3.70 -2.26
CA ASP A 86 -11.71 -3.71 -3.39
C ASP A 86 -11.02 -4.24 -4.66
N ALA A 87 -9.84 -3.72 -5.00
CA ALA A 87 -9.05 -4.19 -6.13
C ALA A 87 -8.68 -5.69 -6.01
N LEU A 88 -8.21 -6.14 -4.84
CA LEU A 88 -7.91 -7.57 -4.64
C LEU A 88 -9.14 -8.46 -4.79
N SER A 89 -10.31 -7.98 -4.38
CA SER A 89 -11.55 -8.77 -4.39
C SER A 89 -12.07 -9.11 -5.79
N LEU A 90 -11.67 -8.34 -6.81
CA LEU A 90 -12.01 -8.62 -8.21
C LEU A 90 -11.47 -9.99 -8.66
N GLN A 91 -10.39 -10.48 -8.07
CA GLN A 91 -9.88 -11.82 -8.36
C GLN A 91 -10.88 -12.93 -7.99
N PHE A 92 -11.84 -12.66 -7.11
CA PHE A 92 -12.86 -13.65 -6.76
C PHE A 92 -13.86 -13.93 -7.88
N GLU A 93 -13.94 -13.08 -8.89
CA GLU A 93 -14.75 -13.30 -10.09
C GLU A 93 -14.16 -14.42 -10.97
N GLN A 94 -12.84 -14.60 -10.90
CA GLN A 94 -12.09 -15.59 -11.68
C GLN A 94 -11.81 -16.89 -10.91
N GLY A 95 -12.05 -16.92 -9.61
CA GLY A 95 -11.83 -18.10 -8.78
C GLY A 95 -12.04 -17.87 -7.28
N PRO A 96 -11.88 -18.89 -6.42
CA PRO A 96 -12.19 -18.76 -4.99
C PRO A 96 -11.09 -18.08 -4.15
N LEU A 97 -9.98 -17.66 -4.76
CA LEU A 97 -8.77 -17.20 -4.09
C LEU A 97 -8.23 -15.90 -4.68
N VAL A 98 -7.72 -15.02 -3.82
CA VAL A 98 -6.80 -13.94 -4.22
C VAL A 98 -5.39 -14.51 -4.23
N SER A 99 -4.71 -14.50 -5.37
CA SER A 99 -3.42 -15.20 -5.56
C SER A 99 -2.31 -14.34 -6.15
N ARG A 100 -2.64 -13.10 -6.55
CA ARG A 100 -1.67 -12.09 -6.96
C ARG A 100 -1.91 -10.78 -6.22
N ASP A 101 -0.89 -9.93 -6.22
CA ASP A 101 -1.03 -8.56 -5.76
C ASP A 101 -1.66 -7.67 -6.85
N VAL A 102 -1.88 -6.39 -6.52
CA VAL A 102 -2.43 -5.39 -7.45
C VAL A 102 -1.45 -5.01 -8.56
N THR A 103 -1.98 -4.80 -9.76
CA THR A 103 -1.26 -4.24 -10.91
C THR A 103 -1.07 -2.73 -10.77
N ALA A 104 -0.27 -2.13 -11.65
CA ALA A 104 -0.10 -0.68 -11.71
C ALA A 104 -1.40 0.04 -12.05
N GLU A 105 -2.20 -0.54 -12.97
CA GLU A 105 -3.50 -0.01 -13.37
C GLU A 105 -4.50 -0.02 -12.22
N GLU A 106 -4.68 -1.18 -11.56
CA GLU A 106 -5.56 -1.30 -10.38
C GLU A 106 -5.12 -0.32 -9.27
N THR A 107 -3.80 -0.16 -9.09
CA THR A 107 -3.23 0.78 -8.12
C THR A 107 -3.55 2.22 -8.47
N ALA A 108 -3.37 2.62 -9.73
CA ALA A 108 -3.66 3.96 -10.20
C ALA A 108 -5.16 4.28 -10.07
N GLU A 109 -6.02 3.31 -10.38
CA GLU A 109 -7.48 3.45 -10.29
C GLU A 109 -7.91 3.78 -8.85
N PHE A 110 -7.58 2.93 -7.87
CA PHE A 110 -8.04 3.18 -6.51
C PHE A 110 -7.33 4.37 -5.86
N HIS A 111 -6.07 4.67 -6.19
CA HIS A 111 -5.41 5.89 -5.70
C HIS A 111 -6.10 7.14 -6.27
N GLY A 112 -6.38 7.14 -7.57
CA GLY A 112 -7.06 8.23 -8.25
C GLY A 112 -8.42 8.51 -7.63
N GLU A 113 -9.21 7.46 -7.36
CA GLU A 113 -10.52 7.59 -6.74
C GLU A 113 -10.45 8.12 -5.30
N VAL A 114 -9.56 7.56 -4.47
CA VAL A 114 -9.37 8.03 -3.09
C VAL A 114 -8.94 9.49 -3.09
N PHE A 115 -7.97 9.86 -3.93
CA PHE A 115 -7.47 11.24 -3.98
C PHE A 115 -8.56 12.20 -4.43
N ARG A 116 -9.32 11.84 -5.47
CA ARG A 116 -10.46 12.63 -5.96
C ARG A 116 -11.51 12.85 -4.87
N ILE A 117 -11.90 11.80 -4.13
CA ILE A 117 -12.88 11.90 -3.03
C ILE A 117 -12.38 12.86 -1.93
N HIS A 118 -11.08 12.88 -1.68
CA HIS A 118 -10.44 13.73 -0.68
C HIS A 118 -9.97 15.09 -1.21
N PHE A 119 -10.44 15.51 -2.39
CA PHE A 119 -10.07 16.79 -3.03
C PHE A 119 -8.57 16.97 -3.26
N LEU A 120 -7.84 15.86 -3.42
CA LEU A 120 -6.44 15.82 -3.81
C LEU A 120 -6.32 15.64 -5.33
N GLY A 121 -5.26 16.22 -5.90
CA GLY A 121 -4.94 16.09 -7.32
C GLY A 121 -3.99 14.94 -7.60
N LEU A 122 -3.85 14.58 -8.88
CA LEU A 122 -2.88 13.56 -9.31
C LEU A 122 -1.43 13.93 -8.94
N ASN A 123 -1.10 15.22 -8.89
CA ASN A 123 0.23 15.70 -8.50
C ASN A 123 0.54 15.54 -7.00
N ASP A 124 -0.46 15.21 -6.18
CA ASP A 124 -0.26 14.83 -4.78
C ASP A 124 0.17 13.35 -4.66
N TRP A 125 0.04 12.57 -5.75
CA TRP A 125 0.41 11.17 -5.78
C TRP A 125 1.86 11.04 -6.24
N SER A 126 2.71 10.56 -5.34
CA SER A 126 4.15 10.42 -5.56
C SER A 126 4.53 9.55 -6.76
N LEU A 127 3.63 8.64 -7.20
CA LEU A 127 3.86 7.80 -8.37
C LEU A 127 3.27 8.34 -9.67
N HIS A 128 2.53 9.46 -9.64
CA HIS A 128 1.94 10.02 -10.86
C HIS A 128 2.98 10.37 -11.92
N ILE A 129 3.98 11.20 -11.58
CA ILE A 129 5.05 11.59 -12.50
C ILE A 129 5.89 10.37 -12.93
N PRO A 130 6.34 9.48 -12.02
CA PRO A 130 7.03 8.26 -12.44
C PRO A 130 6.22 7.39 -13.41
N PHE A 131 4.93 7.17 -13.15
CA PHE A 131 4.08 6.37 -14.04
C PHE A 131 3.95 7.02 -15.41
N GLU A 132 3.67 8.33 -15.46
CA GLU A 132 3.59 9.08 -16.71
C GLU A 132 4.91 9.00 -17.52
N GLN A 133 6.07 9.08 -16.85
CA GLN A 133 7.36 8.95 -17.51
C GLN A 133 7.61 7.55 -18.07
N GLN A 134 7.25 6.50 -17.33
CA GLN A 134 7.38 5.12 -17.82
C GLN A 134 6.44 4.86 -18.98
N GLU A 135 5.21 5.37 -18.91
CA GLU A 135 4.24 5.27 -20.00
C GLU A 135 4.73 5.96 -21.27
N LYS A 136 5.28 7.19 -21.17
CA LYS A 136 5.89 7.89 -22.30
C LYS A 136 7.09 7.14 -22.89
N ALA A 137 7.87 6.47 -22.04
CA ALA A 137 9.09 5.77 -22.46
C ALA A 137 8.82 4.39 -23.10
N GLY A 138 7.76 3.69 -22.69
CA GLY A 138 7.53 2.31 -23.11
C GLY A 138 6.13 1.76 -22.90
N GLY A 139 5.12 2.64 -22.77
CA GLY A 139 3.72 2.27 -22.60
C GLY A 139 3.41 1.59 -21.26
N LEU A 140 2.21 1.02 -21.18
CA LEU A 140 1.67 0.41 -19.95
C LEU A 140 2.53 -0.75 -19.42
N GLU A 141 3.19 -1.51 -20.30
CA GLU A 141 4.12 -2.57 -19.87
C GLU A 141 5.33 -2.03 -19.11
N ALA A 142 5.84 -0.85 -19.48
CA ALA A 142 6.92 -0.20 -18.75
C ALA A 142 6.47 0.30 -17.38
N VAL A 143 5.24 0.82 -17.29
CA VAL A 143 4.61 1.21 -16.01
C VAL A 143 4.48 0.00 -15.09
N GLU A 144 3.95 -1.11 -15.59
CA GLU A 144 3.80 -2.35 -14.81
C GLU A 144 5.17 -2.88 -14.34
N ARG A 145 6.18 -2.92 -15.20
CA ARG A 145 7.54 -3.33 -14.81
C ARG A 145 8.12 -2.45 -13.71
N TYR A 146 7.97 -1.13 -13.84
CA TYR A 146 8.41 -0.17 -12.84
C TYR A 146 7.69 -0.39 -11.52
N TRP A 147 6.37 -0.51 -11.55
CA TRP A 147 5.53 -0.75 -10.37
C TRP A 147 5.93 -2.03 -9.63
N GLN A 148 6.11 -3.14 -10.36
CA GLN A 148 6.59 -4.38 -9.77
C GLN A 148 8.00 -4.23 -9.15
N GLY A 149 8.83 -3.33 -9.70
CA GLY A 149 10.12 -2.94 -9.12
C GLY A 149 9.97 -2.20 -7.78
N VAL A 150 9.05 -1.23 -7.70
CA VAL A 150 8.71 -0.50 -6.47
C VAL A 150 8.24 -1.47 -5.38
N LEU A 151 7.31 -2.36 -5.72
CA LEU A 151 6.77 -3.35 -4.79
C LEU A 151 7.85 -4.30 -4.25
N ARG A 152 8.69 -4.87 -5.14
CA ARG A 152 9.79 -5.75 -4.72
C ARG A 152 10.78 -5.04 -3.81
N THR A 153 11.14 -3.79 -4.13
CA THR A 153 12.07 -3.00 -3.33
C THR A 153 11.52 -2.76 -1.93
N SER A 154 10.24 -2.39 -1.84
CA SER A 154 9.53 -2.16 -0.57
C SER A 154 9.51 -3.41 0.31
N ALA A 155 9.22 -4.58 -0.28
CA ALA A 155 9.25 -5.85 0.44
C ALA A 155 10.65 -6.20 0.97
N GLN A 156 11.70 -5.94 0.19
CA GLN A 156 13.09 -6.17 0.63
C GLN A 156 13.50 -5.25 1.79
N LEU A 157 13.12 -3.97 1.73
CA LEU A 157 13.41 -3.01 2.80
C LEU A 157 12.68 -3.39 4.09
N ASN A 158 11.41 -3.78 3.99
CA ASN A 158 10.61 -4.25 5.12
C ASN A 158 11.25 -5.47 5.80
N ALA A 159 11.63 -6.49 5.02
CA ALA A 159 12.29 -7.69 5.54
C ALA A 159 13.63 -7.37 6.24
N ARG A 160 14.43 -6.45 5.68
CA ARG A 160 15.70 -6.02 6.28
C ARG A 160 15.48 -5.32 7.63
N ALA A 161 14.47 -4.47 7.72
CA ALA A 161 14.17 -3.76 8.95
C ALA A 161 13.70 -4.71 10.07
N ILE A 162 12.87 -5.71 9.75
CA ILE A 162 12.46 -6.76 10.70
C ILE A 162 13.69 -7.53 11.20
N ALA A 163 14.60 -7.92 10.31
CA ALA A 163 15.82 -8.63 10.70
C ALA A 163 16.70 -7.81 11.65
N ARG A 164 16.84 -6.49 11.41
CA ARG A 164 17.58 -5.58 12.31
C ARG A 164 16.92 -5.47 13.67
N ALA A 165 15.60 -5.30 13.73
CA ALA A 165 14.87 -5.21 14.99
C ALA A 165 14.98 -6.50 15.82
N ALA A 166 14.89 -7.66 15.17
CA ALA A 166 15.07 -8.95 15.81
C ALA A 166 16.49 -9.13 16.37
N ALA A 167 17.52 -8.73 15.61
CA ALA A 167 18.91 -8.78 16.06
C ALA A 167 19.16 -7.89 17.28
N ALA A 168 18.55 -6.69 17.33
CA ALA A 168 18.65 -5.79 18.47
C ALA A 168 18.00 -6.36 19.74
N LEU A 169 16.84 -7.02 19.61
CA LEU A 169 16.14 -7.67 20.73
C LEU A 169 16.92 -8.86 21.30
N LEU A 170 17.68 -9.57 20.49
CA LEU A 170 18.52 -10.69 20.94
C LEU A 170 19.86 -10.25 21.56
N ALA A 171 20.25 -8.98 21.33
CA ALA A 171 21.48 -8.39 21.85
C ALA A 171 21.27 -7.60 23.16
N ALA A 172 20.03 -7.47 23.62
CA ALA A 172 19.61 -6.82 24.87
C ALA A 172 19.34 -7.86 25.97
#